data_AF-A0A2P6R1U3-F1
#
_entry.id   AF-A0A2P6R1U3-F1
#
_cell.length_a   1.000
_cell.length_b   1.000
_cell.length_c   1.000
_cell.angle_alpha   90.00
_cell.angle_beta   90.00
_cell.angle_gamma   90.00
#
_symmetry.space_group_name_H-M   'P 1'
#
loop_
_entity.id
_entity.type
_entity.pdbx_description
1 polymer ?
#
loop_
_entity_poly.entity_id
_entity_poly.type
_entity_poly.pdbx_seq_one_letter_code
_entity_poly.pdbx_strand_id
1 'polypeptide(L)'
;MERLAEAATTAALGFVRWEEVFVSSDKGRREVHYYLKRSDGCSDLAVIGKEKSLRHMSYHYAFRNRSLFPASSLVKLKSRREVVDWLKSVVSGYLVKL
;
A
#
# COMPACT_ATOMS: atom_id res chain seq x y z
N MET A 1 -17.88 -5.90 -21.54
CA MET A 1 -17.66 -6.97 -20.54
C MET A 1 -16.29 -6.78 -19.90
N GLU A 2 -16.08 -5.70 -19.14
CA GLU A 2 -14.71 -5.26 -18.78
C GLU A 2 -14.50 -4.99 -17.28
N ARG A 3 -15.59 -4.95 -16.50
CA ARG A 3 -15.52 -4.64 -15.05
C ARG A 3 -15.25 -5.85 -14.16
N LEU A 4 -15.31 -7.07 -14.69
CA LEU A 4 -15.13 -8.31 -13.91
C LEU A 4 -13.65 -8.73 -13.80
N ALA A 5 -12.81 -8.32 -14.76
CA ALA A 5 -11.40 -8.70 -14.77
C ALA A 5 -10.59 -7.96 -13.68
N GLU A 6 -10.87 -6.69 -13.40
CA GLU A 6 -10.13 -5.92 -12.37
C GLU A 6 -10.38 -6.42 -10.94
N ALA A 7 -11.60 -6.85 -10.63
CA ALA A 7 -11.93 -7.44 -9.33
C ALA A 7 -11.26 -8.82 -9.17
N ALA A 8 -11.18 -9.61 -10.24
CA ALA A 8 -10.58 -10.95 -10.23
C ALA A 8 -9.07 -10.91 -9.94
N THR A 9 -8.33 -9.92 -10.46
CA THR A 9 -6.89 -9.80 -10.19
C THR A 9 -6.59 -9.41 -8.74
N THR A 10 -7.46 -8.60 -8.13
CA THR A 10 -7.32 -8.20 -6.72
C THR A 10 -7.72 -9.34 -5.76
N ALA A 11 -8.79 -10.07 -6.10
CA ALA A 11 -9.20 -11.28 -5.39
C ALA A 11 -8.16 -12.41 -5.53
N ALA A 12 -7.47 -12.51 -6.67
CA ALA A 12 -6.43 -13.51 -6.92
C ALA A 12 -5.15 -13.31 -6.10
N LEU A 13 -4.90 -12.11 -5.55
CA LEU A 13 -3.71 -11.85 -4.74
C LEU A 13 -3.83 -12.39 -3.31
N GLY A 14 -5.07 -12.56 -2.82
CA GLY A 14 -5.34 -13.14 -1.52
C GLY A 14 -4.79 -12.33 -0.35
N PHE A 15 -4.75 -11.00 -0.44
CA PHE A 15 -4.34 -10.18 0.70
C PHE A 15 -5.39 -10.26 1.81
N VAL A 16 -4.97 -10.68 3.01
CA VAL A 16 -5.86 -10.93 4.15
C VAL A 16 -5.73 -9.86 5.24
N ARG A 17 -4.60 -9.15 5.30
CA ARG A 17 -4.36 -8.05 6.25
C ARG A 17 -3.19 -7.17 5.80
N TRP A 18 -2.93 -6.10 6.54
CA TRP A 18 -1.75 -5.26 6.38
C TRP A 18 -1.04 -5.05 7.72
N GLU A 19 0.21 -4.60 7.67
CA GLU A 19 1.06 -4.34 8.84
C GLU A 19 1.84 -3.03 8.66
N GLU A 20 1.93 -2.23 9.73
CA GLU A 20 2.74 -1.01 9.79
C GLU A 20 3.98 -1.28 10.64
N VAL A 21 5.17 -1.07 10.06
CA VAL A 21 6.47 -1.35 10.70
C VAL A 21 7.30 -0.08 10.72
N PHE A 22 7.64 0.41 11.92
CA PHE A 22 8.55 1.53 12.08
C PHE A 22 10.00 1.08 11.82
N VAL A 23 10.64 1.74 10.86
CA VAL A 23 12.04 1.55 10.52
C VAL A 23 12.77 2.83 10.92
N SER A 24 13.61 2.78 11.95
CA SER A 24 14.50 3.91 12.22
C SER A 24 15.51 4.04 11.09
N SER A 25 15.62 5.20 10.44
CA SER A 25 16.74 5.47 9.53
C SER A 25 17.98 5.84 10.34
N ASP A 26 19.14 5.47 9.79
CA ASP A 26 20.51 5.75 10.25
C ASP A 26 20.78 7.22 10.63
N LYS A 27 19.97 8.18 10.16
CA LYS A 27 20.14 9.62 10.43
C LYS A 27 19.14 10.20 11.44
N GLY A 28 18.48 9.36 12.23
CA GLY A 28 17.45 9.79 13.19
C GLY A 28 16.13 10.23 12.54
N ARG A 29 16.00 10.05 11.22
CA ARG A 29 14.75 10.30 10.49
C ARG A 29 13.83 9.10 10.60
N ARG A 30 12.53 9.35 10.70
CA ARG A 30 11.53 8.29 10.78
C ARG A 30 11.24 7.69 9.40
N GLU A 31 11.30 6.38 9.30
CA GLU A 31 10.80 5.62 8.14
C GLU A 31 9.74 4.62 8.63
N VAL A 32 8.72 4.41 7.83
CA VAL A 32 7.63 3.48 8.14
C VAL A 32 7.33 2.68 6.89
N HIS A 33 7.33 1.36 7.04
CA HIS A 33 7.00 0.43 5.99
C HIS A 33 5.59 -0.12 6.21
N TYR A 34 4.84 -0.19 5.13
CA TYR A 34 3.51 -0.78 5.11
C TYR A 34 3.55 -2.04 4.26
N TYR A 35 3.25 -3.18 4.87
CA TYR A 35 3.23 -4.48 4.21
C TYR A 35 1.80 -4.96 4.00
N LEU A 36 1.53 -5.56 2.84
CA LEU A 36 0.33 -6.34 2.59
C LEU A 36 0.64 -7.82 2.80
N LYS A 37 -0.15 -8.49 3.63
CA LYS A 37 0.01 -9.91 3.96
C LYS A 37 -0.89 -10.75 3.08
N ARG A 38 -0.30 -11.73 2.42
CA ARG A 38 -0.99 -12.69 1.55
C ARG A 38 -1.45 -13.92 2.35
N SER A 39 -2.44 -14.62 1.83
CA SER A 39 -2.97 -15.85 2.42
C SER A 39 -1.96 -17.01 2.45
N ASP A 40 -0.95 -16.98 1.57
CA ASP A 40 0.16 -17.93 1.53
C ASP A 40 1.24 -17.67 2.60
N GLY A 41 1.05 -16.65 3.46
CA GLY A 41 2.00 -16.26 4.50
C GLY A 41 3.08 -15.28 4.04
N CYS A 42 3.17 -14.99 2.73
CA CYS A 42 4.11 -14.00 2.22
C CYS A 42 3.68 -12.56 2.53
N SER A 43 4.64 -11.64 2.49
CA SER A 43 4.41 -10.21 2.74
C SER A 43 5.01 -9.37 1.61
N ASP A 44 4.22 -8.49 1.03
CA ASP A 44 4.67 -7.56 -0.01
C ASP A 44 4.79 -6.15 0.56
N LEU A 45 5.93 -5.50 0.32
CA LEU A 45 6.12 -4.10 0.71
C LEU A 45 5.27 -3.20 -0.20
N ALA A 46 4.27 -2.56 0.38
CA ALA A 46 3.25 -1.84 -0.36
C ALA A 46 3.54 -0.34 -0.45
N VAL A 47 3.84 0.28 0.69
CA VAL A 47 4.10 1.72 0.79
C VAL A 47 5.27 1.96 1.73
N ILE A 48 6.10 2.95 1.40
CA ILE A 48 7.15 3.47 2.28
C ILE A 48 6.81 4.92 2.62
N GLY A 49 6.67 5.20 3.91
CA GLY A 49 6.61 6.54 4.47
C GLY A 49 7.99 6.99 4.92
N LYS A 50 8.52 8.06 4.34
CA LYS A 50 9.79 8.68 4.78
C LYS A 50 9.55 10.05 5.35
N GLU A 51 10.20 10.35 6.47
CA GLU A 51 10.23 11.70 7.03
C GLU A 51 11.03 12.64 6.12
N LYS A 52 10.35 13.69 5.64
CA LYS A 52 10.96 14.79 4.88
C LYS A 52 11.39 15.94 5.78
N SER A 53 10.67 16.14 6.88
CA SER A 53 10.98 17.12 7.93
C SER A 53 10.35 16.65 9.25
N LEU A 54 10.67 17.30 10.37
CA LEU A 54 10.19 16.94 11.71
C LEU A 54 8.67 16.73 11.83
N ARG A 55 7.86 17.33 10.95
CA ARG A 55 6.38 17.23 10.98
C ARG A 55 5.78 16.68 9.69
N HIS A 56 6.58 16.33 8.69
CA HIS A 56 6.07 15.94 7.38
C HIS A 56 6.70 14.62 6.92
N MET A 57 5.85 13.66 6.63
CA MET A 57 6.21 12.45 5.91
C MET A 57 5.73 12.52 4.45
N SER A 58 6.45 11.85 3.58
CA SER A 58 6.00 11.52 2.22
C SER A 58 5.80 10.02 2.09
N TYR A 59 4.80 9.62 1.32
CA TYR A 59 4.46 8.23 1.08
C TYR A 59 4.63 7.90 -0.40
N HIS A 60 5.26 6.76 -0.67
CA HIS A 60 5.50 6.26 -2.03
C HIS A 60 5.17 4.79 -2.10
N TYR A 61 4.50 4.37 -3.18
CA TYR A 61 4.28 2.96 -3.45
C TYR A 61 5.61 2.24 -3.67
N ALA A 62 5.75 1.08 -3.04
CA ALA A 62 6.92 0.21 -3.14
C ALA A 62 6.59 -1.14 -3.80
N PHE A 63 5.36 -1.29 -4.29
CA PHE A 63 4.90 -2.50 -4.97
C PHE A 63 5.79 -2.80 -6.19
N ARG A 64 6.48 -3.93 -6.16
CA ARG A 64 7.30 -4.40 -7.29
C ARG A 64 6.46 -4.89 -8.46
N ASN A 65 5.26 -5.38 -8.19
CA ASN A 65 4.43 -6.04 -9.19
C ASN A 65 3.41 -5.04 -9.78
N ARG A 66 3.90 -4.20 -10.70
CA ARG A 66 3.17 -3.07 -11.32
C ARG A 66 1.95 -3.49 -12.16
N SER A 67 1.82 -4.78 -12.48
CA SER A 67 0.66 -5.35 -13.18
C SER A 67 -0.59 -5.47 -12.31
N LEU A 68 -0.43 -5.42 -10.98
CA LEU A 68 -1.52 -5.65 -10.02
C LEU A 68 -2.35 -4.39 -9.74
N PHE A 69 -1.71 -3.24 -9.87
CA PHE A 69 -2.36 -1.94 -9.73
C PHE A 69 -1.99 -1.13 -10.96
N PRO A 70 -2.92 -0.95 -11.92
CA PRO A 70 -2.68 -0.07 -13.05
C PRO A 70 -2.20 1.27 -12.52
N ALA A 71 -1.11 1.81 -13.07
CA ALA A 71 -0.54 3.07 -12.59
C ALA A 71 -1.56 4.24 -12.64
N SER A 72 -2.58 4.11 -13.50
CA SER A 72 -3.73 5.01 -13.61
C SER A 72 -4.70 4.98 -12.41
N SER A 73 -4.63 3.94 -11.58
CA SER A 73 -5.51 3.71 -10.42
C SER A 73 -4.83 4.06 -9.09
N LEU A 74 -3.53 4.36 -9.11
CA LEU A 74 -2.75 4.67 -7.93
C LEU A 74 -2.93 6.14 -7.52
N VAL A 75 -3.77 6.36 -6.51
CA VAL A 75 -4.01 7.68 -5.92
C VAL A 75 -2.74 8.15 -5.20
N LYS A 76 -2.44 9.44 -5.28
CA LYS A 76 -1.31 10.05 -4.57
C LYS A 76 -1.59 10.10 -3.08
N LEU A 77 -0.93 9.23 -2.31
CA LEU A 77 -1.05 9.16 -0.85
C LEU A 77 -0.30 10.32 -0.19
N LYS A 78 -1.02 11.25 0.44
CA LYS A 78 -0.46 12.47 1.04
C LYS A 78 -0.34 12.41 2.55
N SER A 79 -1.03 11.48 3.20
CA SER A 79 -1.11 11.37 4.66
C SER A 79 -1.12 9.92 5.12
N ARG A 80 -0.74 9.66 6.38
CA ARG A 80 -0.84 8.32 6.98
C ARG A 80 -2.26 7.78 6.90
N ARG A 81 -3.26 8.64 7.10
CA ARG A 81 -4.68 8.26 7.01
C ARG A 81 -5.01 7.72 5.63
N GLU A 82 -4.63 8.43 4.57
CA GLU A 82 -4.85 7.96 3.19
C GLU A 82 -4.16 6.63 2.90
N VAL A 83 -2.94 6.41 3.42
CA VAL A 83 -2.25 5.12 3.30
C VAL A 83 -3.06 4.01 3.95
N VAL A 84 -3.53 4.22 5.18
CA VAL A 84 -4.32 3.23 5.92
C VAL A 84 -5.65 2.94 5.22
N ASP A 85 -6.34 3.97 4.74
CA ASP A 85 -7.62 3.81 4.05
C ASP A 85 -7.44 3.07 2.72
N TRP A 86 -6.37 3.36 1.98
CA TRP A 86 -5.98 2.61 0.78
C TRP A 86 -5.66 1.13 1.11
N LEU A 87 -4.90 0.85 2.16
CA LEU A 87 -4.59 -0.53 2.56
C LEU A 87 -5.84 -1.33 2.95
N LYS A 88 -6.77 -0.70 3.69
CA LYS A 88 -8.07 -1.30 4.03
C LYS A 88 -8.88 -1.60 2.77
N SER A 89 -8.89 -0.68 1.81
CA SER A 89 -9.52 -0.83 0.50
C SER A 89 -8.97 -2.05 -0.24
N VAL A 90 -7.64 -2.21 -0.29
CA VAL A 90 -6.98 -3.36 -0.94
C VAL A 90 -7.37 -4.68 -0.26
N VAL A 91 -7.31 -4.75 1.08
CA VAL A 91 -7.66 -5.98 1.82
C VAL A 91 -9.14 -6.31 1.72
N SER A 92 -10.01 -5.30 1.67
CA SER A 92 -11.45 -5.50 1.53
C SER A 92 -11.88 -5.85 0.10
N GLY A 93 -10.97 -5.80 -0.88
CA GLY A 93 -11.27 -6.06 -2.29
C GLY A 93 -12.07 -4.95 -2.99
N TYR A 94 -12.34 -3.83 -2.31
CA TYR A 94 -12.95 -2.65 -2.94
C TYR A 94 -11.82 -1.75 -3.42
N LEU A 95 -11.54 -1.68 -4.73
CA LEU A 95 -10.60 -0.67 -5.24
C LEU A 95 -11.27 0.72 -5.09
N VAL A 96 -10.84 1.49 -4.08
CA VAL A 96 -11.44 2.81 -3.81
C VAL A 96 -10.85 3.85 -4.77
N LYS A 97 -11.71 4.50 -5.56
CA LYS A 97 -11.43 5.82 -6.14
C LYS A 97 -11.52 6.84 -5.00
N LEU A 98 -10.37 7.21 -4.41
CA LEU A 98 -10.27 8.33 -3.49
C LEU A 98 -10.24 9.66 -4.24
#